data_AF-A0A522MXG5-F1
#
_entry.id   AF-A0A522MXG5-F1
#
_cell.length_a   1.000
_cell.length_b   1.000
_cell.length_c   1.000
_cell.angle_alpha   90.00
_cell.angle_beta   90.00
_cell.angle_gamma   90.00
#
_symmetry.space_group_name_H-M   'P 1'
#
loop_
_entity.id
_entity.type
_entity.pdbx_description
1 polymer ?
#
loop_
_entity_poly.entity_id
_entity_poly.type
_entity_poly.pdbx_seq_one_letter_code
_entity_poly.pdbx_strand_id
1 'polypeptide(L)'
;MSGRPVLARVLSTAMMAAAIGLTFGTIGLESLVSGGANAPSVGFALTFLALISGLTIMGTVICWRRPGHPIGWLFIVAGLLSAASIFGGTYADLSIAGGGNLPGTALAAWISSWAFMPNLGILAVFVPLLFPTGRFLTRRWAWFGLLALVLGLISVLAIAFGPGPLDSEPGLTNPFGLPALQPIFAALAPLGDLSAPIGFGGALLSIFLRYRRGSAVERRQLRLFLFPMAVAIPALVLSIPNNGPLADLG
;
A
#
# COMPACT_ATOMS: atom_id res chain seq x y z
N MET A 1 -18.32 -15.75 -25.07
CA MET A 1 -17.58 -15.77 -23.78
C MET A 1 -16.07 -15.45 -23.91
N SER A 2 -15.58 -14.93 -25.04
CA SER A 2 -14.15 -14.70 -25.34
C SER A 2 -13.56 -13.35 -24.88
N GLY A 3 -14.37 -12.41 -24.38
CA GLY A 3 -13.91 -11.04 -24.06
C GLY A 3 -13.26 -10.83 -22.68
N ARG A 4 -13.55 -11.69 -21.70
CA ARG A 4 -13.02 -11.58 -20.33
C ARG A 4 -11.48 -11.59 -20.22
N PRO A 5 -10.74 -12.48 -20.92
CA PRO A 5 -9.28 -12.49 -20.84
C PRO A 5 -8.62 -11.29 -21.54
N VAL A 6 -9.25 -10.73 -22.59
CA VAL A 6 -8.75 -9.54 -23.28
C VAL A 6 -8.89 -8.30 -22.39
N LEU A 7 -10.08 -8.10 -21.82
CA LEU A 7 -10.32 -6.98 -20.91
C LEU A 7 -9.39 -7.00 -19.70
N ALA A 8 -9.19 -8.17 -19.08
CA ALA A 8 -8.28 -8.32 -17.94
C ALA A 8 -6.84 -7.92 -18.29
N ARG A 9 -6.37 -8.27 -19.49
CA ARG A 9 -5.03 -7.92 -19.97
C ARG A 9 -4.87 -6.43 -20.20
N VAL A 10 -5.85 -5.81 -20.88
CA VAL A 10 -5.85 -4.36 -21.17
C VAL A 10 -5.88 -3.55 -19.88
N LEU A 11 -6.77 -3.90 -18.96
CA LEU A 11 -6.87 -3.22 -17.67
C LEU A 11 -5.60 -3.38 -16.84
N SER A 12 -5.05 -4.61 -16.74
CA SER A 12 -3.82 -4.82 -15.97
C SER A 12 -2.63 -4.06 -16.58
N THR A 13 -2.53 -4.02 -17.92
CA THR A 13 -1.48 -3.24 -18.60
C THR A 13 -1.61 -1.74 -18.38
N ALA A 14 -2.84 -1.21 -18.43
CA ALA A 14 -3.08 0.21 -18.24
C ALA A 14 -2.75 0.64 -16.80
N MET A 15 -3.16 -0.14 -15.81
CA MET A 15 -2.83 0.11 -14.41
C MET A 15 -1.32 0.00 -14.14
N MET A 16 -0.65 -0.96 -14.78
CA MET A 16 0.81 -1.08 -14.71
C MET A 16 1.52 0.14 -15.30
N ALA A 17 1.12 0.57 -16.49
CA ALA A 17 1.69 1.77 -17.11
C ALA A 17 1.46 3.02 -16.25
N ALA A 18 0.28 3.16 -15.64
CA ALA A 18 -0.02 4.26 -14.73
C ALA A 18 0.88 4.24 -13.49
N ALA A 19 1.04 3.09 -12.82
CA ALA A 19 1.91 2.97 -11.65
C ALA A 19 3.38 3.26 -11.99
N ILE A 20 3.87 2.77 -13.14
CA ILE A 20 5.23 3.05 -13.61
C ILE A 20 5.40 4.54 -13.91
N GLY A 21 4.42 5.16 -14.60
CA GLY A 21 4.43 6.59 -14.91
C GLY A 21 4.49 7.46 -13.65
N LEU A 22 3.67 7.13 -12.63
CA LEU A 22 3.71 7.80 -11.33
C LEU A 22 5.07 7.64 -10.66
N THR A 23 5.67 6.45 -10.71
CA THR A 23 6.99 6.19 -10.12
C THR A 23 8.09 7.02 -10.78
N PHE A 24 8.11 7.11 -12.12
CA PHE A 24 9.04 7.99 -12.83
C PHE A 24 8.77 9.47 -12.53
N GLY A 25 7.50 9.84 -12.37
CA GLY A 25 7.10 11.17 -11.93
C GLY A 25 7.68 11.53 -10.57
N THR A 26 7.58 10.62 -9.59
CA THR A 26 8.17 10.80 -8.25
C THR A 26 9.67 11.05 -8.34
N ILE A 27 10.42 10.23 -9.07
CA ILE A 27 11.88 10.41 -9.22
C ILE A 27 12.22 11.76 -9.85
N GLY A 28 11.45 12.18 -10.84
CA GLY A 28 11.58 13.51 -11.45
C GLY A 28 11.34 14.64 -10.45
N LEU A 29 10.28 14.54 -9.65
CA LEU A 29 9.95 15.53 -8.62
C LEU A 29 11.01 15.60 -7.51
N GLU A 30 11.48 14.46 -7.00
CA GLU A 30 12.53 14.42 -5.98
C GLU A 30 13.84 15.05 -6.49
N SER A 31 14.17 14.85 -7.77
CA SER A 31 15.34 15.47 -8.40
C SER A 31 15.23 17.00 -8.45
N LEU A 32 14.02 17.55 -8.56
CA LEU A 32 13.76 18.98 -8.53
C LEU A 32 13.83 19.53 -7.09
N VAL A 33 13.21 18.84 -6.12
CA VAL A 33 13.21 19.25 -4.70
C VAL A 33 14.63 19.32 -4.13
N SER A 34 15.46 18.34 -4.48
CA SER A 34 16.83 18.22 -3.97
C SER A 34 17.86 19.13 -4.66
N GLY A 35 17.44 19.97 -5.61
CA GLY A 35 18.30 20.90 -6.34
C GLY A 35 19.41 20.21 -7.15
N GLY A 36 19.22 18.93 -7.52
CA GLY A 36 20.20 18.10 -8.23
C GLY A 36 21.44 17.69 -7.41
N ALA A 37 21.90 18.51 -6.46
CA ALA A 37 23.06 18.24 -5.63
C ALA A 37 22.82 17.15 -4.57
N ASN A 38 21.58 17.01 -4.10
CA ASN A 38 21.14 15.98 -3.16
C ASN A 38 20.12 15.03 -3.80
N ALA A 39 20.16 14.85 -5.12
CA ALA A 39 19.28 13.92 -5.83
C ALA A 39 19.23 12.58 -5.06
N PRO A 40 18.06 11.93 -4.96
CA PRO A 40 17.98 10.65 -4.29
C PRO A 40 19.12 9.79 -4.78
N SER A 41 19.89 9.22 -3.84
CA SER A 41 21.00 8.36 -4.25
C SER A 41 20.47 7.39 -5.30
N VAL A 42 21.23 7.15 -6.37
CA VAL A 42 20.79 6.24 -7.44
C VAL A 42 20.26 4.93 -6.86
N GLY A 43 20.84 4.47 -5.74
CA GLY A 43 20.34 3.34 -4.96
C GLY A 43 18.92 3.51 -4.38
N PHE A 44 18.58 4.65 -3.79
CA PHE A 44 17.23 4.94 -3.28
C PHE A 44 16.19 4.93 -4.41
N ALA A 45 16.43 5.69 -5.49
CA ALA A 45 15.53 5.75 -6.65
C ALA A 45 15.32 4.37 -7.30
N LEU A 46 16.40 3.59 -7.46
CA LEU A 46 16.32 2.22 -7.98
C LEU A 46 15.57 1.28 -7.04
N THR A 47 15.72 1.43 -5.73
CA THR A 47 15.00 0.61 -4.73
C THR A 47 13.50 0.89 -4.79
N PHE A 48 13.10 2.16 -4.88
CA PHE A 48 11.69 2.55 -5.02
C PHE A 48 11.09 2.08 -6.35
N LEU A 49 11.80 2.27 -7.46
CA LEU A 49 11.41 1.73 -8.77
C LEU A 49 11.22 0.21 -8.69
N ALA A 50 12.17 -0.50 -8.10
CA ALA A 50 12.13 -1.96 -8.00
C ALA A 50 10.96 -2.43 -7.12
N LEU A 51 10.67 -1.75 -6.00
CA LEU A 51 9.60 -2.13 -5.09
C LEU A 51 8.21 -1.93 -5.74
N ILE A 52 7.91 -0.72 -6.20
CA ILE A 52 6.58 -0.35 -6.71
C ILE A 52 6.31 -0.98 -8.07
N SER A 53 7.30 -0.91 -8.97
CA SER A 53 7.17 -1.52 -10.30
C SER A 53 7.17 -3.04 -10.18
N GLY A 54 7.96 -3.61 -9.26
CA GLY A 54 7.98 -5.05 -9.00
C GLY A 54 6.60 -5.61 -8.65
N LEU A 55 5.88 -4.97 -7.73
CA LEU A 55 4.51 -5.35 -7.37
C LEU A 55 3.58 -5.33 -8.59
N THR A 56 3.56 -4.21 -9.31
CA THR A 56 2.61 -4.02 -10.42
C THR A 56 2.93 -4.90 -11.62
N ILE A 57 4.21 -5.13 -11.91
CA ILE A 57 4.67 -6.05 -12.96
C ILE A 57 4.30 -7.48 -12.59
N MET A 58 4.59 -7.92 -11.35
CA MET A 58 4.23 -9.27 -10.90
C MET A 58 2.72 -9.49 -10.97
N GLY A 59 1.93 -8.54 -10.50
CA GLY A 59 0.47 -8.62 -10.55
C GLY A 59 -0.05 -8.72 -11.98
N THR A 60 0.52 -7.93 -12.90
CA THR A 60 0.17 -7.94 -14.33
C THR A 60 0.50 -9.28 -14.99
N VAL A 61 1.70 -9.82 -14.75
CA VAL A 61 2.09 -11.14 -15.26
C VAL A 61 1.15 -12.23 -14.73
N ILE A 62 0.74 -12.17 -13.46
CA ILE A 62 -0.23 -13.10 -12.88
C ILE A 62 -1.58 -12.97 -13.59
N CYS A 63 -2.09 -11.75 -13.81
CA CYS A 63 -3.35 -11.52 -14.54
C CYS A 63 -3.29 -12.02 -16.00
N TRP A 64 -2.15 -11.91 -16.68
CA TRP A 64 -1.99 -12.41 -18.04
C TRP A 64 -1.98 -13.94 -18.13
N ARG A 65 -1.35 -14.61 -17.16
CA ARG A 65 -1.26 -16.07 -17.08
C ARG A 65 -2.52 -16.71 -16.48
N ARG A 66 -3.18 -16.03 -15.55
CA ARG A 66 -4.40 -16.50 -14.85
C ARG A 66 -5.41 -15.34 -14.70
N PRO A 67 -6.11 -14.98 -15.79
CA PRO A 67 -7.11 -13.91 -15.77
C PRO A 67 -8.29 -14.30 -14.87
N GLY A 68 -8.33 -13.72 -13.66
CA GLY A 68 -9.29 -14.07 -12.61
C GLY A 68 -8.63 -14.49 -11.28
N HIS A 69 -7.30 -14.62 -11.24
CA HIS A 69 -6.61 -14.88 -9.98
C HIS A 69 -6.53 -13.60 -9.12
N PRO A 70 -7.12 -13.57 -7.91
CA PRO A 70 -7.26 -12.34 -7.13
C PRO A 70 -5.92 -11.73 -6.72
N ILE A 71 -4.89 -12.56 -6.48
CA ILE A 71 -3.56 -12.08 -6.06
C ILE A 71 -2.92 -11.18 -7.14
N GLY A 72 -3.19 -11.43 -8.43
CA GLY A 72 -2.67 -10.58 -9.50
C GLY A 72 -3.23 -9.16 -9.39
N TRP A 73 -4.54 -9.04 -9.19
CA TRP A 73 -5.21 -7.76 -8.98
C TRP A 73 -4.79 -7.08 -7.68
N LEU A 74 -4.65 -7.83 -6.58
CA LEU A 74 -4.18 -7.28 -5.31
C LEU A 74 -2.80 -6.63 -5.46
N PHE A 75 -1.85 -7.28 -6.15
CA PHE A 75 -0.54 -6.69 -6.39
C PHE A 75 -0.58 -5.46 -7.30
N ILE A 76 -1.44 -5.45 -8.32
CA ILE A 76 -1.60 -4.27 -9.18
C ILE A 76 -2.16 -3.08 -8.37
N VAL A 77 -3.22 -3.32 -7.57
CA VAL A 77 -3.85 -2.28 -6.75
C VAL A 77 -2.88 -1.79 -5.67
N ALA A 78 -2.16 -2.68 -5.00
CA ALA A 78 -1.14 -2.31 -4.02
C ALA A 78 -0.02 -1.45 -4.65
N GLY A 79 0.49 -1.84 -5.82
CA GLY A 79 1.49 -1.07 -6.55
C GLY A 79 0.98 0.31 -6.97
N LEU A 80 -0.26 0.39 -7.45
CA LEU A 80 -0.87 1.66 -7.84
C LEU A 80 -1.11 2.59 -6.63
N LEU A 81 -1.61 2.05 -5.51
CA LEU A 81 -1.79 2.81 -4.27
C LEU A 81 -0.45 3.32 -3.73
N SER A 82 0.59 2.49 -3.75
CA SER A 82 1.95 2.90 -3.35
C SER A 82 2.45 4.03 -4.23
N ALA A 83 2.34 3.88 -5.55
CA ALA A 83 2.78 4.90 -6.51
C ALA A 83 2.03 6.22 -6.32
N ALA A 84 0.69 6.16 -6.16
CA ALA A 84 -0.15 7.35 -5.96
C ALA A 84 0.13 8.05 -4.63
N SER A 85 0.32 7.28 -3.54
CA SER A 85 0.64 7.81 -2.22
C SER A 85 1.95 8.59 -2.26
N ILE A 86 3.01 7.97 -2.78
CA ILE A 86 4.35 8.57 -2.80
C ILE A 86 4.39 9.76 -3.74
N PHE A 87 3.89 9.61 -4.98
CA PHE A 87 3.79 10.72 -5.92
C PHE A 87 3.01 11.91 -5.34
N GLY A 88 1.88 11.64 -4.68
CA GLY A 88 1.05 12.67 -4.05
C GLY A 88 1.80 13.44 -2.95
N GLY A 89 2.53 12.73 -2.09
CA GLY A 89 3.37 13.32 -1.05
C GLY A 89 4.47 14.19 -1.63
N THR A 90 5.31 13.62 -2.51
CA THR A 90 6.43 14.35 -3.12
C THR A 90 5.98 15.58 -3.91
N TYR A 91 4.83 15.50 -4.58
CA TYR A 91 4.26 16.65 -5.29
C TYR A 91 3.76 17.74 -4.33
N ALA A 92 3.14 17.35 -3.21
CA ALA A 92 2.70 18.28 -2.19
C ALA A 92 3.91 18.99 -1.54
N ASP A 93 4.94 18.22 -1.15
CA ASP A 93 6.22 18.72 -0.62
C ASP A 93 6.83 19.78 -1.55
N LEU A 94 6.96 19.45 -2.84
CA LEU A 94 7.51 20.37 -3.84
C LEU A 94 6.68 21.66 -3.94
N SER A 95 5.35 21.54 -3.94
CA SER A 95 4.47 22.70 -3.99
C SER A 95 4.67 23.60 -2.77
N ILE A 96 4.65 23.01 -1.57
CA ILE A 96 4.79 23.73 -0.30
C ILE A 96 6.14 24.44 -0.25
N ALA A 97 7.23 23.78 -0.65
CA ALA A 97 8.56 24.38 -0.76
C ALA A 97 8.60 25.58 -1.73
N GLY A 98 7.78 25.54 -2.79
CA GLY A 98 7.59 26.62 -3.76
C GLY A 98 6.52 27.67 -3.39
N GLY A 99 5.99 27.66 -2.16
CA GLY A 99 4.97 28.61 -1.69
C GLY A 99 3.51 28.12 -1.80
N GLY A 100 3.28 26.85 -2.11
CA GLY A 100 1.98 26.16 -2.02
C GLY A 100 1.00 26.44 -3.17
N ASN A 101 1.45 27.09 -4.24
CA ASN A 101 0.56 27.59 -5.30
C ASN A 101 0.38 26.63 -6.49
N LEU A 102 0.94 25.42 -6.46
CA LEU A 102 0.73 24.47 -7.56
C LEU A 102 -0.73 23.95 -7.57
N PRO A 103 -1.31 23.76 -8.77
CA PRO A 103 -2.67 23.23 -8.86
C PRO A 103 -2.73 21.81 -8.28
N GLY A 104 -3.76 21.53 -7.49
CA GLY A 104 -4.02 20.18 -6.97
C GLY A 104 -3.15 19.76 -5.78
N THR A 105 -2.37 20.66 -5.17
CA THR A 105 -1.57 20.35 -3.96
C THR A 105 -2.39 19.73 -2.84
N ALA A 106 -3.56 20.29 -2.53
CA ALA A 106 -4.44 19.75 -1.50
C ALA A 106 -4.97 18.35 -1.84
N LEU A 107 -5.23 18.06 -3.13
CA LEU A 107 -5.67 16.74 -3.58
C LEU A 107 -4.54 15.71 -3.51
N ALA A 108 -3.33 16.09 -3.90
CA ALA A 108 -2.15 15.24 -3.86
C ALA A 108 -1.78 14.86 -2.41
N ALA A 109 -1.75 15.85 -1.52
CA ALA A 109 -1.56 15.65 -0.08
C ALA A 109 -2.66 14.76 0.52
N TRP A 110 -3.91 14.97 0.11
CA TRP A 110 -5.03 14.13 0.55
C TRP A 110 -4.90 12.68 0.10
N ILE A 111 -4.53 12.40 -1.15
CA ILE A 111 -4.29 11.01 -1.62
C ILE A 111 -3.15 10.38 -0.81
N SER A 112 -2.08 11.12 -0.58
CA SER A 112 -0.92 10.66 0.19
C SER A 112 -1.28 10.24 1.61
N SER A 113 -2.19 10.98 2.27
CA SER A 113 -2.49 10.77 3.69
C SER A 113 -3.14 9.41 4.00
N TRP A 114 -3.97 8.88 3.10
CA TRP A 114 -4.73 7.64 3.37
C TRP A 114 -4.35 6.46 2.49
N ALA A 115 -3.73 6.66 1.32
CA ALA A 115 -3.49 5.59 0.34
C ALA A 115 -2.50 4.51 0.82
N PHE A 116 -1.65 4.83 1.79
CA PHE A 116 -0.72 3.87 2.39
C PHE A 116 -1.42 2.76 3.20
N MET A 117 -2.50 3.08 3.92
CA MET A 117 -3.23 2.14 4.76
C MET A 117 -3.86 0.96 3.99
N PRO A 118 -4.62 1.16 2.89
CA PRO A 118 -5.14 0.05 2.11
C PRO A 118 -4.03 -0.75 1.43
N ASN A 119 -2.91 -0.11 1.05
CA ASN A 119 -1.74 -0.83 0.53
C ASN A 119 -1.19 -1.83 1.56
N LEU A 120 -0.98 -1.38 2.81
CA LEU A 120 -0.57 -2.27 3.90
C LEU A 120 -1.57 -3.40 4.15
N GLY A 121 -2.88 -3.08 4.20
CA GLY A 121 -3.92 -4.09 4.37
C GLY A 121 -3.91 -5.14 3.25
N ILE A 122 -3.72 -4.72 2.00
CA ILE A 122 -3.64 -5.64 0.85
C ILE A 122 -2.44 -6.58 1.01
N LEU A 123 -1.24 -6.01 1.18
CA LEU A 123 0.01 -6.78 1.15
C LEU A 123 0.19 -7.65 2.39
N ALA A 124 -0.16 -7.14 3.57
CA ALA A 124 0.10 -7.81 4.82
C ALA A 124 -1.06 -8.67 5.35
N VAL A 125 -2.28 -8.42 4.87
CA VAL A 125 -3.47 -9.16 5.33
C VAL A 125 -4.05 -10.00 4.19
N PHE A 126 -4.50 -9.37 3.10
CA PHE A 126 -5.24 -10.09 2.05
C PHE A 126 -4.38 -11.01 1.20
N VAL A 127 -3.15 -10.62 0.85
CA VAL A 127 -2.24 -11.49 0.11
C VAL A 127 -1.95 -12.77 0.93
N PRO A 128 -1.46 -12.71 2.19
CA PRO A 128 -1.34 -13.87 3.08
C PRO A 128 -2.60 -14.72 3.23
N LEU A 129 -3.77 -14.08 3.38
CA LEU A 129 -5.04 -14.79 3.56
C LEU A 129 -5.42 -15.64 2.35
N LEU A 130 -5.10 -15.18 1.14
CA LEU A 130 -5.49 -15.83 -0.12
C LEU A 130 -4.36 -16.66 -0.73
N PHE A 131 -3.11 -16.40 -0.39
CA PHE A 131 -1.96 -17.10 -0.94
C PHE A 131 -1.91 -18.57 -0.49
N PRO A 132 -1.49 -19.52 -1.35
CA PRO A 132 -1.15 -19.38 -2.78
C PRO A 132 -2.34 -19.54 -3.74
N THR A 133 -3.49 -20.02 -3.24
CA THR A 133 -4.58 -20.54 -4.07
C THR A 133 -5.56 -19.49 -4.57
N GLY A 134 -5.47 -18.26 -4.07
CA GLY A 134 -6.44 -17.19 -4.33
C GLY A 134 -7.77 -17.40 -3.62
N ARG A 135 -7.84 -18.30 -2.63
CA ARG A 135 -9.08 -18.62 -1.90
C ARG A 135 -8.82 -18.65 -0.40
N PHE A 136 -9.80 -18.26 0.40
CA PHE A 136 -9.75 -18.41 1.86
C PHE A 136 -9.69 -19.89 2.28
N LEU A 137 -9.10 -20.17 3.45
CA LEU A 137 -8.89 -21.53 3.95
C LEU A 137 -10.22 -22.28 4.19
N THR A 138 -11.23 -21.58 4.72
CA THR A 138 -12.62 -22.06 4.87
C THR A 138 -13.61 -20.91 4.76
N ARG A 139 -14.92 -21.18 4.78
CA ARG A 139 -15.96 -20.15 4.84
C ARG A 139 -15.83 -19.22 6.06
N ARG A 140 -15.33 -19.72 7.19
CA ARG A 140 -15.06 -18.89 8.38
C ARG A 140 -13.94 -17.87 8.15
N TRP A 141 -12.92 -18.25 7.36
CA TRP A 141 -11.85 -17.34 6.96
C TRP A 141 -12.30 -16.27 5.98
N ALA A 142 -13.36 -16.52 5.21
CA ALA A 142 -13.99 -15.48 4.39
C ALA A 142 -14.67 -14.41 5.25
N TRP A 143 -15.35 -14.81 6.34
CA TRP A 143 -15.90 -13.86 7.32
C TRP A 143 -14.81 -13.08 8.05
N PHE A 144 -13.70 -13.73 8.40
CA PHE A 144 -12.54 -13.04 8.93
C PHE A 144 -11.97 -12.02 7.94
N GLY A 145 -11.84 -12.38 6.66
CA GLY A 145 -11.42 -11.45 5.61
C GLY A 145 -12.38 -10.26 5.44
N LEU A 146 -13.69 -10.50 5.57
CA LEU A 146 -14.69 -9.43 5.56
C LEU A 146 -14.55 -8.52 6.78
N LEU A 147 -14.36 -9.08 7.97
CA LEU A 147 -14.11 -8.29 9.18
C LEU A 147 -12.87 -7.41 9.02
N ALA A 148 -11.75 -7.99 8.59
CA ALA A 148 -10.52 -7.24 8.34
C ALA A 148 -10.72 -6.14 7.29
N LEU A 149 -11.51 -6.40 6.24
CA LEU A 149 -11.87 -5.40 5.23
C LEU A 149 -12.66 -4.24 5.84
N VAL A 150 -13.67 -4.54 6.65
CA VAL A 150 -14.52 -3.52 7.28
C VAL A 150 -13.72 -2.67 8.26
N LEU A 151 -12.92 -3.28 9.13
CA LEU A 151 -12.07 -2.54 10.07
C LEU A 151 -11.06 -1.66 9.34
N GLY A 152 -10.40 -2.19 8.30
CA GLY A 152 -9.48 -1.40 7.48
C GLY A 152 -10.18 -0.25 6.75
N LEU A 153 -11.40 -0.47 6.24
CA LEU A 153 -12.17 0.58 5.58
C LEU A 153 -12.56 1.69 6.57
N ILE A 154 -12.92 1.34 7.80
CA ILE A 154 -13.18 2.31 8.87
C ILE A 154 -11.95 3.19 9.09
N SER A 155 -10.75 2.60 9.22
CA SER A 155 -9.50 3.37 9.37
C SER A 155 -9.25 4.30 8.18
N VAL A 156 -9.38 3.78 6.96
CA VAL A 156 -9.15 4.57 5.73
C VAL A 156 -10.12 5.73 5.62
N LEU A 157 -11.41 5.52 5.91
CA LEU A 157 -12.41 6.58 5.86
C LEU A 157 -12.19 7.63 6.95
N ALA A 158 -11.79 7.21 8.15
CA ALA A 158 -11.46 8.13 9.24
C ALA A 158 -10.27 9.03 8.89
N ILE A 159 -9.23 8.49 8.26
CA ILE A 159 -8.05 9.26 7.81
C ILE A 159 -8.40 10.15 6.61
N ALA A 160 -9.12 9.61 5.62
CA ALA A 160 -9.43 10.35 4.40
C ALA A 160 -10.41 11.51 4.63
N PHE A 161 -11.41 11.34 5.50
CA PHE A 161 -12.47 12.34 5.71
C PHE A 161 -12.46 12.96 7.11
N GLY A 162 -11.46 12.60 7.94
CA GLY A 162 -11.23 13.21 9.24
C GLY A 162 -10.93 14.70 9.08
N PRO A 163 -11.71 15.60 9.71
CA PRO A 163 -11.38 17.02 9.78
C PRO A 163 -10.10 17.25 10.58
N GLY A 164 -9.32 18.25 10.16
CA GLY A 164 -8.07 18.63 10.81
C GLY A 164 -6.89 18.63 9.85
N PRO A 165 -5.67 18.79 10.37
CA PRO A 165 -4.45 18.66 9.59
C PRO A 165 -4.30 17.27 8.96
N LEU A 166 -3.70 17.20 7.77
CA LEU A 166 -3.30 15.93 7.17
C LEU A 166 -2.07 15.38 7.90
N ASP A 167 -2.07 14.10 8.28
CA ASP A 167 -0.95 13.49 9.02
C ASP A 167 0.37 13.57 8.25
N SER A 168 0.31 13.44 6.92
CA SER A 168 1.49 13.58 6.05
C SER A 168 1.96 15.02 5.91
N GLU A 169 1.07 16.00 6.07
CA GLU A 169 1.34 17.42 5.85
C GLU A 169 0.63 18.27 6.91
N PRO A 170 1.17 18.41 8.13
CA PRO A 170 0.49 19.09 9.24
C PRO A 170 0.17 20.57 8.95
N GLY A 171 0.85 21.18 7.97
CA GLY A 171 0.56 22.55 7.51
C GLY A 171 -0.68 22.65 6.61
N LEU A 172 -1.20 21.53 6.09
CA LEU A 172 -2.37 21.49 5.23
C LEU A 172 -3.56 20.90 5.98
N THR A 173 -4.67 21.64 5.99
CA THR A 173 -5.95 21.13 6.49
C THR A 173 -6.60 20.23 5.44
N ASN A 174 -7.22 19.14 5.88
CA ASN A 174 -7.90 18.20 5.01
C ASN A 174 -9.00 18.90 4.19
N PRO A 175 -8.86 19.00 2.85
CA PRO A 175 -9.86 19.67 2.01
C PRO A 175 -11.19 18.91 1.93
N PHE A 176 -11.17 17.61 2.20
CA PHE A 176 -12.34 16.73 2.22
C PHE A 176 -12.73 16.34 3.65
N GLY A 177 -12.23 17.05 4.66
CA GLY A 177 -12.61 16.84 6.05
C GLY A 177 -14.11 17.09 6.25
N LEU A 178 -14.77 16.21 7.00
CA LEU A 178 -16.20 16.31 7.31
C LEU A 178 -16.40 16.58 8.80
N PRO A 179 -16.41 17.85 9.26
CA PRO A 179 -16.58 18.21 10.67
C PRO A 179 -17.82 17.57 11.32
N ALA A 180 -18.92 17.46 10.56
CA ALA A 180 -20.16 16.86 11.05
C ALA A 180 -20.04 15.37 11.41
N LEU A 181 -19.08 14.64 10.81
CA LEU A 181 -18.85 13.21 11.07
C LEU A 181 -17.75 12.98 12.11
N GLN A 182 -17.12 14.03 12.65
CA GLN A 182 -16.04 13.89 13.62
C GLN A 182 -16.41 13.02 14.84
N PRO A 183 -17.60 13.15 15.45
CA PRO A 183 -17.97 12.28 16.57
C PRO A 183 -18.06 10.80 16.17
N ILE A 184 -18.47 10.53 14.92
CA ILE A 184 -18.60 9.17 14.38
C ILE A 184 -17.21 8.59 14.13
N PHE A 185 -16.31 9.34 13.50
CA PHE A 185 -14.93 8.90 13.30
C PHE A 185 -14.21 8.67 14.63
N ALA A 186 -14.38 9.57 15.61
CA ALA A 186 -13.82 9.38 16.95
C ALA A 186 -14.36 8.13 17.65
N ALA A 187 -15.66 7.83 17.50
CA ALA A 187 -16.26 6.63 18.08
C ALA A 187 -15.80 5.33 17.37
N LEU A 188 -15.51 5.39 16.07
CA LEU A 188 -15.10 4.24 15.27
C LEU A 188 -13.57 4.04 15.21
N ALA A 189 -12.78 5.06 15.54
CA ALA A 189 -11.31 5.00 15.49
C ALA A 189 -10.74 3.79 16.26
N PRO A 190 -11.18 3.46 17.49
CA PRO A 190 -10.69 2.29 18.19
C PRO A 190 -10.94 0.97 17.45
N LEU A 191 -12.02 0.87 16.67
CA LEU A 191 -12.29 -0.30 15.83
C LEU A 191 -11.35 -0.34 14.63
N GLY A 192 -11.07 0.82 14.03
CA GLY A 192 -10.06 0.96 12.99
C GLY A 192 -8.67 0.52 13.47
N ASP A 193 -8.28 0.89 14.68
CA ASP A 193 -6.98 0.51 15.26
C ASP A 193 -6.84 -1.00 15.47
N LEU A 194 -7.95 -1.71 15.64
CA LEU A 194 -7.96 -3.17 15.71
C LEU A 194 -7.71 -3.84 14.35
N SER A 195 -7.84 -3.12 13.23
CA SER A 195 -7.63 -3.67 11.88
C SER A 195 -6.24 -4.27 11.73
N ALA A 196 -5.21 -3.61 12.24
CA ALA A 196 -3.83 -4.08 12.21
C ALA A 196 -3.63 -5.36 13.05
N PRO A 197 -3.78 -5.35 14.39
CA PRO A 197 -3.50 -6.54 15.19
C PRO A 197 -4.38 -7.74 14.81
N ILE A 198 -5.65 -7.52 14.48
CA ILE A 198 -6.55 -8.58 14.03
C ILE A 198 -6.10 -9.08 12.65
N GLY A 199 -5.93 -8.18 11.68
CA GLY A 199 -5.56 -8.50 10.30
C GLY A 199 -4.22 -9.24 10.22
N PHE A 200 -3.16 -8.67 10.81
CA PHE A 200 -1.84 -9.27 10.85
C PHE A 200 -1.84 -10.60 11.60
N GLY A 201 -2.46 -10.66 12.78
CA GLY A 201 -2.55 -11.90 13.57
C GLY A 201 -3.26 -13.02 12.81
N GLY A 202 -4.38 -12.71 12.16
CA GLY A 202 -5.11 -13.66 11.35
C GLY A 202 -4.38 -14.05 10.07
N ALA A 203 -3.66 -13.14 9.43
CA ALA A 203 -2.81 -13.43 8.26
C ALA A 203 -1.71 -14.44 8.61
N LEU A 204 -0.99 -14.20 9.72
CA LEU A 204 0.03 -15.11 10.24
C LEU A 204 -0.56 -16.48 10.60
N LEU A 205 -1.69 -16.48 11.30
CA LEU A 205 -2.38 -17.72 11.67
C LEU A 205 -2.86 -18.49 10.42
N SER A 206 -3.36 -17.80 9.40
CA SER A 206 -3.78 -18.41 8.13
C SER A 206 -2.60 -19.08 7.43
N ILE A 207 -1.46 -18.39 7.30
CA ILE A 207 -0.24 -18.96 6.74
C ILE A 207 0.21 -20.17 7.57
N PHE A 208 0.23 -20.06 8.89
CA PHE A 208 0.63 -21.15 9.78
C PHE A 208 -0.25 -22.39 9.62
N LEU A 209 -1.58 -22.21 9.62
CA LEU A 209 -2.53 -23.31 9.42
C LEU A 209 -2.39 -23.93 8.03
N ARG A 210 -2.17 -23.12 6.99
CA ARG A 210 -1.88 -23.62 5.63
C ARG A 210 -0.57 -24.39 5.58
N TYR A 211 0.47 -23.92 6.26
CA TYR A 211 1.75 -24.63 6.31
C TYR A 211 1.60 -26.00 7.00
N ARG A 212 0.86 -26.05 8.12
CA ARG A 212 0.63 -27.31 8.85
C ARG A 212 -0.22 -28.29 8.05
N ARG A 213 -1.32 -27.82 7.46
CA ARG A 213 -2.29 -28.68 6.74
C ARG A 213 -1.91 -28.96 5.28
N GLY A 214 -1.04 -28.14 4.71
CA GLY A 214 -0.74 -28.15 3.28
C GLY A 214 0.19 -29.28 2.85
N SER A 215 0.07 -29.63 1.57
CA SER A 215 0.93 -30.60 0.90
C SER A 215 2.39 -30.12 0.83
N ALA A 216 3.33 -31.01 0.51
CA ALA A 216 4.75 -30.66 0.36
C ALA A 216 4.99 -29.52 -0.65
N VAL A 217 4.18 -29.45 -1.71
CA VAL A 217 4.24 -28.40 -2.74
C VAL A 217 3.79 -27.04 -2.18
N GLU A 218 2.67 -27.01 -1.44
CA GLU A 218 2.18 -25.79 -0.80
C GLU A 218 3.16 -25.27 0.25
N ARG A 219 3.78 -26.16 1.04
CA ARG A 219 4.83 -25.79 2.00
C ARG A 219 6.03 -25.15 1.31
N ARG A 220 6.42 -25.64 0.13
CA ARG A 220 7.50 -25.05 -0.68
C ARG A 220 7.12 -23.67 -1.21
N GLN A 221 5.89 -23.49 -1.69
CA GLN A 221 5.39 -22.18 -2.15
C GLN A 221 5.31 -21.16 -1.01
N LEU A 222 4.84 -21.58 0.17
CA LEU A 222 4.78 -20.74 1.35
C LEU A 222 6.18 -20.34 1.84
N ARG A 223 7.15 -21.25 1.81
CA ARG A 223 8.55 -20.90 2.11
C ARG A 223 9.11 -19.85 1.17
N LEU A 224 8.87 -20.01 -0.14
CA LEU A 224 9.32 -19.06 -1.16
C LEU A 224 8.65 -17.68 -1.02
N PHE A 225 7.45 -17.61 -0.45
CA PHE A 225 6.75 -16.36 -0.18
C PHE A 225 7.14 -15.71 1.17
N LEU A 226 7.29 -16.53 2.22
CA LEU A 226 7.69 -16.07 3.54
C LEU A 226 9.14 -15.59 3.61
N PHE A 227 10.05 -16.21 2.84
CA PHE A 227 11.47 -15.87 2.89
C PHE A 227 11.74 -14.42 2.44
N PRO A 228 11.24 -13.93 1.30
CA PRO A 228 11.36 -12.52 0.93
C PRO A 228 10.70 -11.58 1.94
N MET A 229 9.52 -11.91 2.48
CA MET A 229 8.87 -11.05 3.49
C MET A 229 9.66 -10.97 4.80
N ALA A 230 10.22 -12.09 5.25
CA ALA A 230 11.04 -12.14 6.45
C ALA A 230 12.35 -11.35 6.31
N VAL A 231 12.81 -11.09 5.08
CA VAL A 231 13.99 -10.25 4.79
C VAL A 231 13.58 -8.79 4.54
N ALA A 232 12.51 -8.58 3.77
CA ALA A 232 12.07 -7.26 3.35
C ALA A 232 11.48 -6.43 4.51
N ILE A 233 10.76 -7.06 5.44
CA ILE A 233 10.15 -6.35 6.58
C ILE A 233 11.23 -5.78 7.51
N PRO A 234 12.24 -6.56 7.98
CA PRO A 234 13.34 -5.99 8.75
C PRO A 234 14.14 -4.95 7.98
N ALA A 235 14.42 -5.17 6.69
CA ALA A 235 15.13 -4.19 5.86
C ALA A 235 14.37 -2.86 5.77
N LEU A 236 13.03 -2.90 5.65
CA LEU A 236 12.18 -1.73 5.65
C LEU A 236 12.22 -1.03 7.02
N VAL A 237 12.12 -1.77 8.13
CA VAL A 237 12.20 -1.21 9.49
C VAL A 237 13.55 -0.53 9.74
N LEU A 238 14.65 -1.15 9.27
CA LEU A 238 15.99 -0.58 9.37
C LEU A 238 16.22 0.62 8.45
N SER A 239 15.40 0.77 7.39
CA SER A 239 15.48 1.89 6.45
C SER A 239 14.70 3.13 6.91
N ILE A 240 13.81 3.00 7.90
CA ILE A 240 13.18 4.15 8.54
C ILE A 240 14.32 4.91 9.24
N PRO A 241 14.59 6.17 8.86
CA PRO A 241 15.61 6.96 9.53
C PRO A 241 15.32 6.96 11.03
N ASN A 242 16.32 6.59 11.84
CA ASN A 242 16.28 6.74 13.29
C ASN A 242 16.23 8.23 13.63
N ASN A 243 15.10 8.88 13.45
CA ASN A 243 14.83 10.24 13.93
C ASN A 243 14.13 10.18 15.30
N GLY A 244 14.30 9.07 16.03
CA GLY A 244 13.86 8.94 17.40
C GLY A 244 14.84 9.66 18.34
N PRO A 245 14.43 9.97 19.59
CA PRO A 245 15.25 10.68 20.59
C PRO A 245 16.56 9.99 20.99
N LEU A 246 16.88 8.83 20.39
CA LEU A 246 18.16 8.13 20.55
C LEU A 246 19.23 8.56 19.53
N ALA A 247 18.88 9.37 18.52
CA ALA A 247 19.83 9.95 17.57
C ALA A 247 20.71 11.04 18.19
N ASP A 248 20.23 11.71 19.24
CA ASP A 248 20.94 12.79 19.95
C ASP A 248 21.98 12.29 20.97
N LEU A 249 22.18 10.96 21.05
CA LEU A 249 23.11 10.33 21.99
C LEU A 249 24.37 9.76 21.31
N GLY A 250 24.59 10.06 20.02
CA GLY A 250 25.74 9.61 19.22
C GLY A 250 26.73 10.71 18.90
#